data_AF-A0A2D8MBW7-F1
#
_entry.id   AF-A0A2D8MBW7-F1
#
_cell.length_a   1.000
_cell.length_b   1.000
_cell.length_c   1.000
_cell.angle_alpha   90.00
_cell.angle_beta   90.00
_cell.angle_gamma   90.00
#
_symmetry.space_group_name_H-M   'P 1'
#
loop_
_entity.id
_entity.type
_entity.pdbx_description
1 polymer ?
#
loop_
_entity_poly.entity_id
_entity_poly.type
_entity_poly.pdbx_seq_one_letter_code
_entity_poly.pdbx_strand_id
1 'polypeptide(L)' 'MQGRDPALAKFLLLNVIRIAGLLAVLAGIAGLGDRLPMPHWLAAVAVIVGVGLFFIVPMFVARRWKGRQ' A
#
# COMPACT_ATOMS: atom_id res chain seq x y z
N MET A 1 -20.22 25.62 -1.61
CA MET A 1 -19.19 24.61 -1.27
C MET A 1 -19.82 23.23 -1.42
N GLN A 2 -19.69 22.59 -2.59
CA GLN A 2 -20.30 21.28 -2.87
C GLN A 2 -19.87 20.26 -1.82
N GLY A 3 -20.85 19.51 -1.30
CA GLY A 3 -20.67 18.48 -0.27
C GLY A 3 -19.52 17.54 -0.61
N ARG A 4 -18.71 17.22 0.40
CA ARG A 4 -17.53 16.36 0.34
C ARG A 4 -17.89 15.04 -0.35
N ASP A 5 -17.53 14.90 -1.62
CA ASP A 5 -17.91 13.76 -2.44
C ASP A 5 -17.26 12.49 -1.87
N PRO A 6 -18.03 11.57 -1.25
CA PRO A 6 -17.46 10.43 -0.55
C PRO A 6 -16.76 9.46 -1.50
N ALA A 7 -17.04 9.53 -2.81
CA ALA A 7 -16.34 8.76 -3.83
C ALA A 7 -14.89 9.22 -4.01
N LEU A 8 -14.64 10.54 -4.00
CA LEU A 8 -13.31 11.11 -4.15
C LEU A 8 -12.41 10.75 -2.96
N ALA A 9 -12.94 10.85 -1.73
CA ALA A 9 -12.20 10.48 -0.52
C ALA A 9 -11.80 9.00 -0.50
N LYS A 10 -12.70 8.13 -0.95
CA LYS A 10 -12.47 6.69 -1.11
C LYS A 10 -11.37 6.39 -2.14
N PHE A 11 -11.43 7.05 -3.29
CA PHE A 11 -10.43 6.93 -4.35
C PHE A 11 -9.04 7.40 -3.89
N LEU A 12 -8.96 8.56 -3.23
CA LEU A 12 -7.71 9.08 -2.67
C LEU A 12 -7.10 8.12 -1.66
N LEU A 13 -7.91 7.59 -0.74
CA LEU A 13 -7.43 6.64 0.26
C LEU A 13 -6.85 5.37 -0.37
N LEU A 14 -7.54 4.80 -1.38
CA LEU A 14 -7.06 3.61 -2.10
C LEU A 14 -5.73 3.87 -2.82
N ASN A 15 -5.57 5.04 -3.44
CA ASN A 15 -4.32 5.41 -4.11
C ASN A 15 -3.19 5.61 -3.12
N VAL A 16 -3.43 6.28 -1.99
CA VAL A 16 -2.40 6.45 -0.94
C VAL A 16 -1.90 5.10 -0.43
N ILE A 17 -2.81 4.15 -0.17
CA ILE A 17 -2.44 2.79 0.25
C ILE A 17 -1.59 2.08 -0.82
N ARG A 18 -1.99 2.19 -2.09
CA ARG A 18 -1.22 1.60 -3.20
C ARG A 18 0.16 2.21 -3.33
N ILE A 19 0.27 3.54 -3.27
CA ILE A 19 1.57 4.22 -3.36
C ILE A 19 2.44 3.83 -2.17
N ALA A 20 1.89 3.77 -0.95
CA ALA A 20 2.63 3.32 0.23
C ALA A 20 3.13 1.88 0.08
N GLY A 21 2.29 0.97 -0.43
CA GLY A 21 2.70 -0.41 -0.72
C GLY A 21 3.79 -0.50 -1.78
N LEU A 22 3.67 0.27 -2.86
CA LEU A 22 4.69 0.35 -3.91
C LEU A 22 6.02 0.87 -3.37
N LEU A 23 5.99 1.93 -2.56
CA LEU A 23 7.19 2.49 -1.92
C LEU A 23 7.84 1.48 -0.97
N ALA A 24 7.06 0.70 -0.22
CA ALA A 24 7.57 -0.35 0.64
C ALA A 24 8.27 -1.47 -0.16
N VAL A 25 7.69 -1.87 -1.30
CA VAL A 25 8.33 -2.84 -2.21
C VAL A 25 9.63 -2.28 -2.77
N LEU A 26 9.62 -1.05 -3.27
CA LEU A 26 10.82 -0.40 -3.81
C LEU A 26 11.91 -0.25 -2.75
N ALA A 27 11.56 0.10 -1.52
CA ALA A 27 12.49 0.17 -0.40
C ALA A 27 13.08 -1.22 -0.07
N GLY A 28 12.26 -2.27 -0.07
CA GLY A 28 12.72 -3.65 0.13
C GLY A 28 13.67 -4.11 -0.98
N ILE A 29 13.35 -3.86 -2.25
CA ILE A 29 14.22 -4.17 -3.39
C ILE A 29 15.54 -3.39 -3.29
N ALA A 30 15.47 -2.11 -2.93
CA ALA A 30 16.66 -1.28 -2.76
C ALA A 30 17.55 -1.77 -1.59
N GLY A 31 16.96 -2.28 -0.50
CA GLY A 31 17.74 -2.91 0.57
C GLY A 31 18.34 -4.26 0.20
N LEU A 32 17.68 -5.05 -0.65
CA LEU A 32 18.27 -6.28 -1.20
C LEU A 32 19.44 -6.01 -2.14
N GLY A 33 19.48 -4.83 -2.77
CA GLY A 33 20.58 -4.38 -3.61
C GLY A 33 21.67 -3.60 -2.87
N ASP A 34 21.76 -3.72 -1.54
CA ASP A 34 22.69 -3.00 -0.65
C ASP A 34 22.66 -1.46 -0.80
N ARG A 35 21.58 -0.90 -1.36
CA ARG A 35 21.39 0.56 -1.46
C ARG A 35 20.88 1.18 -0.17
N LEU A 36 20.30 0.37 0.72
CA LEU A 36 19.97 0.77 2.08
C LEU A 36 20.77 -0.09 3.07
N PRO A 37 21.34 0.52 4.12
CA PRO A 37 21.98 -0.21 5.21
C PRO A 37 20.90 -0.88 6.08
N MET A 38 20.32 -1.98 5.59
CA MET A 38 19.39 -2.81 6.33
C MET A 38 19.70 -4.30 6.17
N PRO A 39 19.35 -5.13 7.16
CA PRO A 39 19.55 -6.57 7.06
C PRO A 39 18.76 -7.17 5.89
N HIS A 40 19.37 -8.10 5.14
CA HIS A 40 18.72 -8.77 4.01
C HIS A 40 17.37 -9.41 4.34
N TRP A 41 17.24 -9.99 5.53
CA TRP A 41 15.97 -10.58 5.98
C TRP A 41 14.88 -9.52 6.15
N LEU A 42 15.25 -8.32 6.63
CA LEU A 42 14.32 -7.20 6.79
C LEU A 42 13.91 -6.64 5.42
N ALA A 43 14.85 -6.55 4.49
CA ALA A 43 14.58 -6.14 3.12
C ALA A 43 13.63 -7.11 2.40
N ALA A 44 13.85 -8.43 2.54
CA ALA A 44 12.97 -9.45 1.99
C ALA A 44 11.56 -9.39 2.61
N VAL A 45 11.47 -9.22 3.93
CA VAL A 45 10.18 -9.03 4.61
C VAL A 45 9.49 -7.76 4.13
N ALA A 46 10.21 -6.65 3.94
CA ALA A 46 9.65 -5.41 3.43
C ALA A 46 9.07 -5.56 2.00
N VAL A 47 9.72 -6.34 1.13
CA VAL A 47 9.17 -6.68 -0.19
C VAL A 47 7.87 -7.48 -0.05
N ILE A 48 7.89 -8.58 0.70
CA ILE A 48 6.72 -9.46 0.88
C ILE A 48 5.55 -8.69 1.49
N VAL A 49 5.82 -7.91 2.54
CA VAL A 49 4.83 -7.06 3.21
C VAL A 49 4.33 -5.97 2.27
N GLY A 50 5.21 -5.30 1.52
CA GLY A 50 4.81 -4.26 0.57
C GLY A 50 3.90 -4.79 -0.54
N VAL A 51 4.21 -5.97 -1.09
CA VAL A 51 3.37 -6.67 -2.07
C VAL A 51 2.03 -7.03 -1.43
N GLY A 52 2.05 -7.65 -0.24
CA GLY A 52 0.84 -7.97 0.52
C GLY A 52 -0.02 -6.73 0.78
N LEU A 53 0.59 -5.61 1.18
CA LEU A 53 -0.11 -4.35 1.43
C LEU A 53 -0.75 -3.80 0.15
N PHE A 54 -0.02 -3.83 -0.96
CA PHE A 54 -0.46 -3.32 -2.25
C PHE A 54 -1.68 -4.08 -2.80
N PHE A 55 -1.74 -5.40 -2.59
CA PHE A 55 -2.83 -6.24 -3.10
C PHE A 55 -3.96 -6.46 -2.10
N ILE A 56 -3.64 -6.77 -0.83
CA ILE A 56 -4.62 -7.21 0.18
C ILE A 56 -5.37 -6.01 0.79
N VAL A 57 -4.68 -4.94 1.17
CA VAL A 57 -5.32 -3.80 1.84
C VAL A 57 -6.37 -3.11 0.97
N PRO A 58 -6.11 -2.73 -0.29
CA PRO A 58 -7.14 -2.12 -1.12
C PRO A 58 -8.29 -3.10 -1.44
N MET A 59 -8.03 -4.40 -1.53
CA MET A 59 -9.09 -5.41 -1.68
C MET A 59 -9.98 -5.48 -0.44
N PHE A 60 -9.40 -5.45 0.77
CA PHE A 60 -10.15 -5.42 2.03
C PHE A 60 -10.95 -4.13 2.19
N VAL A 61 -10.35 -2.98 1.88
CA VAL A 61 -11.01 -1.66 1.93
C VAL A 61 -12.19 -1.60 0.95
N ALA A 62 -11.99 -2.05 -0.29
CA ALA A 62 -13.05 -2.13 -1.29
C ALA A 62 -14.19 -3.08 -0.88
N ARG A 63 -13.86 -4.27 -0.33
CA ARG A 63 -14.87 -5.22 0.21
C ARG A 63 -15.66 -4.61 1.35
N ARG A 64 -15.01 -3.88 2.27
CA ARG A 64 -15.66 -3.26 3.42
C ARG A 64 -16.61 -2.12 3.03
N TRP A 65 -16.39 -1.48 1.88
CA TRP A 65 -17.32 -0.48 1.35
C TRP A 65 -18.49 -1.07 0.60
N LYS A 66 -18.33 -2.24 -0.03
CA LYS A 66 -19.43 -2.97 -0.67
C LYS A 66 -20.49 -3.44 0.35
N GLY A 67 -20.09 -3.70 1.60
CA GLY A 67 -21.03 -4.04 2.69
C GLY A 67 -21.83 -2.88 3.26
N ARG A 68 -21.65 -1.65 2.75
CA ARG A 68 -22.46 -0.47 3.13
C ARG A 68 -23.25 0.12 1.95
N GLN A 69 -23.35 -0.60 0.83
CA GLN A 69 -24.33 -0.34 -0.22
C GLN A 69 -25.51 -1.30 -0.07
#